data_AF-A0A2B7YKW5-F1
#
_entry.id   AF-A0A2B7YKW5-F1
#
_cell.length_a   1.000
_cell.length_b   1.000
_cell.length_c   1.000
_cell.angle_alpha   90.00
_cell.angle_beta   90.00
_cell.angle_gamma   90.00
#
_symmetry.space_group_name_H-M   'P 1'
#
loop_
_entity.id
_entity.type
_entity.pdbx_description
1 polymer ?
#
loop_
_entity_poly.entity_id
_entity_poly.type
_entity_poly.pdbx_seq_one_letter_code
_entity_poly.pdbx_strand_id
1 'polypeptide(L)'
;MNEFEILLVEHKDRLTRFGFNYIDILLKSHNKKIEVINLVDNDKKDLIQDFVSVITSFCARIYGQRRSKRKTEKLIKELEDESKENS
;
A
#
# COMPACT_ATOMS: atom_id res chain seq x y z
N MET A 1 -1.90 23.27 18.63
CA MET A 1 -2.35 22.32 17.59
C MET A 1 -3.09 21.17 18.29
N ASN A 2 -4.21 21.48 18.93
CA ASN A 2 -5.09 20.50 19.58
C ASN A 2 -6.43 20.59 18.86
N GLU A 3 -6.68 19.72 17.90
CA GLU A 3 -7.97 19.72 17.19
C GLU A 3 -8.92 18.62 17.65
N PHE A 4 -8.45 17.55 18.30
CA PHE A 4 -9.34 16.52 18.86
C PHE A 4 -8.64 15.65 19.91
N GLU A 5 -9.45 15.07 20.81
CA GLU A 5 -9.04 14.09 21.83
C GLU A 5 -9.39 12.65 21.42
N ILE A 6 -10.53 12.47 20.73
CA ILE A 6 -11.06 11.16 20.33
C ILE A 6 -11.23 11.12 18.81
N LEU A 7 -10.67 10.11 18.18
CA LEU A 7 -10.95 9.71 16.81
C LEU A 7 -12.05 8.65 16.84
N LEU A 8 -13.28 9.08 16.54
CA LEU A 8 -14.44 8.20 16.44
C LEU A 8 -14.48 7.56 15.05
N VAL A 9 -14.65 6.25 14.99
CA VAL A 9 -14.70 5.49 13.76
C VAL A 9 -15.92 4.57 13.81
N GLU A 10 -16.63 4.43 12.70
CA GLU A 10 -17.71 3.45 12.60
C GLU A 10 -17.14 2.03 12.69
N HIS A 11 -16.25 1.65 11.77
CA HIS A 11 -15.63 0.33 11.76
C HIS A 11 -14.11 0.41 11.64
N LYS A 12 -13.40 -0.56 12.23
CA LYS A 12 -11.92 -0.61 12.20
C LYS A 12 -11.35 -0.51 10.78
N ASP A 13 -12.04 -1.15 9.84
CA ASP A 13 -11.64 -1.26 8.44
C ASP A 13 -11.90 0.01 7.62
N ARG A 14 -12.80 0.91 8.08
CA ARG A 14 -12.97 2.27 7.55
C ARG A 14 -11.82 3.19 7.91
N LEU A 15 -11.20 2.99 9.07
CA LEU A 15 -9.99 3.71 9.44
C LEU A 15 -8.79 3.21 8.65
N THR A 16 -8.60 1.89 8.60
CA THR A 16 -7.54 1.28 7.80
C THR A 16 -7.74 -0.22 7.58
N ARG A 17 -7.29 -0.71 6.42
CA ARG A 17 -7.21 -2.16 6.13
C ARG A 17 -6.07 -2.85 6.86
N PHE A 18 -4.96 -2.15 7.11
CA PHE A 18 -3.80 -2.67 7.83
C PHE A 18 -3.16 -1.60 8.73
N GLY A 19 -2.47 -2.02 9.80
CA GLY A 19 -1.74 -1.07 10.65
C GLY A 19 -2.64 -0.29 11.61
N PHE A 20 -3.85 -0.78 11.91
CA PHE A 20 -4.70 -0.20 12.96
C PHE A 20 -3.93 -0.05 14.28
N ASN A 21 -3.19 -1.08 14.68
CA ASN A 21 -2.36 -1.06 15.89
C ASN A 21 -1.28 0.03 15.85
N TYR A 22 -0.69 0.29 14.68
CA TYR A 22 0.28 1.36 14.53
C TYR A 22 -0.36 2.73 14.75
N ILE A 23 -1.53 2.97 14.15
CA ILE A 23 -2.28 4.22 14.31
C ILE A 23 -2.72 4.40 15.78
N ASP A 24 -3.17 3.33 16.44
CA ASP A 24 -3.55 3.34 17.85
C ASP A 24 -2.37 3.71 18.76
N ILE A 25 -1.21 3.08 18.57
CA ILE A 25 0.01 3.42 19.32
C ILE A 25 0.44 4.87 19.06
N LEU A 26 0.39 5.31 17.80
CA LEU A 26 0.73 6.69 17.42
C LEU A 26 -0.21 7.71 18.06
N LEU A 27 -1.52 7.44 18.11
CA LEU A 27 -2.47 8.36 18.73
C LEU A 27 -2.34 8.36 20.26
N LYS A 28 -2.09 7.20 20.87
CA LYS A 28 -1.82 7.09 22.31
C LYS A 28 -0.57 7.89 22.73
N SER A 29 0.47 7.92 21.91
CA SER A 29 1.67 8.74 22.20
C SER A 29 1.41 10.25 22.14
N HIS A 30 0.30 10.66 21.53
CA HIS A 30 -0.18 12.04 21.48
C HIS A 30 -1.35 12.30 22.44
N ASN A 31 -1.57 11.43 23.43
CA ASN A 31 -2.70 11.49 24.36
C ASN A 31 -4.09 11.51 23.68
N LYS A 32 -4.20 10.86 22.52
CA LYS A 32 -5.45 10.72 21.76
C LYS A 32 -5.95 9.28 21.81
N LYS A 33 -7.26 9.09 21.65
CA LYS A 33 -7.91 7.78 21.68
C LYS A 33 -8.62 7.49 20.36
N ILE A 34 -8.72 6.21 20.02
CA ILE A 34 -9.58 5.72 18.93
C ILE A 34 -10.76 5.00 19.55
N GLU A 35 -11.97 5.36 19.14
CA GLU A 35 -13.21 4.66 19.54
C GLU A 35 -13.92 4.12 18.30
N VAL A 36 -14.39 2.87 18.35
CA VAL A 36 -15.01 2.19 17.21
C VAL A 36 -16.46 1.81 17.52
N ILE A 37 -17.40 2.31 16.72
CA ILE A 37 -18.85 2.11 16.86
C ILE A 37 -19.28 0.97 15.94
N ASN A 38 -19.18 -0.27 16.42
CA ASN A 38 -19.39 -1.47 15.62
C ASN A 38 -20.88 -1.67 15.20
N LEU A 39 -21.31 -0.98 14.14
CA LEU A 39 -22.67 -1.04 13.57
C LEU A 39 -22.78 -2.18 12.55
N VAL A 40 -23.26 -3.36 12.97
CA VAL A 40 -23.48 -4.57 12.13
C VAL A 40 -23.96 -4.27 10.69
N ASP A 41 -23.59 -4.94 9.59
CA ASP A 41 -22.33 -5.43 9.00
C ASP A 41 -22.74 -5.79 7.54
N ASN A 42 -22.08 -5.23 6.52
CA ASN A 42 -22.24 -5.69 5.13
C ASN A 42 -20.89 -5.69 4.40
N ASP A 43 -19.83 -6.10 5.13
CA ASP A 43 -18.43 -5.76 4.82
C ASP A 43 -17.71 -6.76 3.90
N LYS A 44 -18.35 -7.86 3.49
CA LYS A 44 -17.70 -8.90 2.67
C LYS A 44 -17.26 -8.40 1.29
N LYS A 45 -18.07 -7.55 0.63
CA LYS A 45 -17.72 -7.01 -0.70
C LYS A 45 -16.55 -6.03 -0.60
N ASP A 46 -16.59 -5.16 0.41
CA ASP A 46 -15.55 -4.17 0.66
C ASP A 46 -14.21 -4.85 0.96
N LEU A 47 -14.21 -5.88 1.83
CA LEU A 47 -13.00 -6.64 2.14
C LEU A 47 -12.36 -7.28 0.88
N ILE A 48 -13.18 -7.86 -0.01
CA ILE A 48 -12.69 -8.44 -1.27
C ILE A 48 -12.08 -7.36 -2.17
N GLN A 49 -12.74 -6.21 -2.29
CA GLN A 49 -12.27 -5.11 -3.12
C GLN A 49 -10.92 -4.55 -2.65
N ASP A 50 -10.74 -4.43 -1.34
CA ASP A 50 -9.47 -4.01 -0.75
C ASP A 50 -8.36 -5.04 -0.95
N PHE A 51 -8.69 -6.33 -0.83
CA PHE A 51 -7.74 -7.39 -1.13
C PHE A 51 -7.27 -7.36 -2.59
N VAL A 52 -8.21 -7.21 -3.54
CA VAL A 52 -7.88 -7.08 -4.97
C VAL A 52 -6.98 -5.86 -5.22
N SER A 53 -7.27 -4.74 -4.56
CA SER A 53 -6.48 -3.50 -4.70
C SER A 53 -5.04 -3.69 -4.21
N VAL A 54 -4.85 -4.38 -3.08
CA VAL A 54 -3.53 -4.69 -2.51
C VAL A 54 -2.74 -5.61 -3.44
N ILE A 55 -3.33 -6.71 -3.89
CA ILE A 55 -2.68 -7.64 -4.84
C ILE A 55 -2.32 -6.93 -6.15
N THR A 56 -3.21 -6.09 -6.67
CA THR A 56 -2.96 -5.30 -7.89
C THR A 56 -1.75 -4.38 -7.72
N SER A 57 -1.64 -3.69 -6.60
CA SER A 57 -0.49 -2.82 -6.29
C SER A 57 0.83 -3.62 -6.21
N PHE A 58 0.82 -4.77 -5.52
CA PHE A 58 1.99 -5.65 -5.46
C PHE A 58 2.39 -6.17 -6.84
N CYS A 59 1.43 -6.63 -7.63
CA CYS A 59 1.66 -7.06 -9.01
C CYS A 59 2.26 -5.93 -9.85
N ALA A 60 1.69 -4.72 -9.81
CA ALA A 60 2.22 -3.57 -10.52
C ALA A 60 3.68 -3.28 -10.13
N ARG A 61 4.02 -3.35 -8.84
CA ARG A 61 5.39 -3.15 -8.35
C ARG A 61 6.33 -4.27 -8.80
N ILE A 62 5.97 -5.53 -8.60
CA ILE A 62 6.82 -6.68 -8.97
C ILE A 62 7.03 -6.73 -10.50
N TYR A 63 5.96 -6.64 -11.27
CA TYR A 63 6.04 -6.74 -12.72
C TYR A 63 6.56 -5.45 -13.37
N GLY A 64 6.33 -4.28 -12.78
CA GLY A 64 6.97 -3.04 -13.18
C GLY A 64 8.49 -3.11 -13.03
N GLN A 65 8.98 -3.61 -11.90
CA GLN A 65 10.41 -3.82 -11.66
C GLN A 65 11.02 -4.84 -12.63
N ARG A 66 10.32 -5.97 -12.89
CA ARG A 66 10.77 -6.96 -13.90
C ARG A 66 10.84 -6.36 -15.30
N ARG A 67 9.86 -5.55 -15.70
CA ARG A 67 9.84 -4.91 -17.02
C ARG A 67 10.97 -3.89 -17.16
N SER A 68 11.21 -3.08 -16.12
CA SER A 68 12.32 -2.13 -16.09
C SER A 68 13.67 -2.84 -16.21
N LYS A 69 13.91 -3.88 -15.40
CA LYS A 69 15.14 -4.68 -15.44
C LYS A 69 15.40 -5.28 -16.82
N ARG A 70 14.40 -5.92 -17.43
CA ARG A 70 14.53 -6.49 -18.79
C ARG A 70 14.83 -5.44 -19.86
N LYS A 71 14.26 -4.24 -19.72
CA LYS A 71 14.52 -3.14 -20.66
C LYS A 71 15.96 -2.65 -20.55
N THR A 72 16.49 -2.54 -19.33
CA THR A 72 17.90 -2.18 -19.09
C THR A 72 18.86 -3.24 -19.61
N GLU A 73 18.59 -4.52 -19.36
CA GLU A 73 19.41 -5.63 -19.88
C GLU A 73 19.44 -5.65 -21.43
N LYS A 74 18.30 -5.38 -22.09
CA LYS A 74 18.25 -5.25 -23.55
C LYS A 74 19.12 -4.10 -24.06
N LEU A 75 19.00 -2.92 -23.43
CA LEU A 75 19.78 -1.75 -23.81
C LEU A 75 21.28 -1.98 -23.67
N ILE A 76 21.70 -2.61 -22.56
CA ILE A 76 23.11 -2.95 -22.34
C ILE A 76 23.61 -3.90 -23.44
N LYS A 77 22.81 -4.90 -23.79
CA LYS A 77 23.17 -5.85 -24.84
C LYS A 77 23.29 -5.19 -26.22
N GLU A 78 22.35 -4.32 -26.57
CA GLU A 78 22.38 -3.55 -27.83
C GLU A 78 23.66 -2.68 -27.90
N LEU A 79 24.04 -2.01 -26.80
CA LEU A 79 25.28 -1.22 -26.73
C LEU A 79 26.55 -2.08 -26.84
N GLU A 80 26.57 -3.27 -26.23
CA GLU A 80 27.69 -4.21 -26.34
C GLU A 80 27.84 -4.75 -27.77
N ASP A 81 26.74 -5.06 -28.44
CA ASP A 81 26.74 -5.55 -29.81
C ASP A 81 27.21 -4.44 -30.79
N GLU A 82 26.74 -3.20 -30.64
CA GLU A 82 27.22 -2.04 -31.43
C GLU A 82 28.72 -1.76 -31.24
N SER A 83 29.25 -1.96 -30.03
CA SER A 83 30.68 -1.74 -29.76
C SER A 83 31.60 -2.80 -30.40
N LYS A 84 31.07 -4.02 -30.62
CA LYS A 84 31.79 -5.12 -31.27
C LYS A 84 31.76 -5.04 -32.79
N GLU A 85 30.68 -4.49 -33.38
CA GLU A 85 30.60 -4.28 -34.83
C GLU A 85 31.45 -3.09 -35.32
N ASN A 86 31.77 -2.14 -34.43
CA ASN A 86 32.59 -0.97 -34.73
C ASN A 86 34.09 -1.13 -34.36
N SER A 87 34.52 -2.34 -33.99
CA SER A 87 35.93 -2.70 -33.71
C SER A 87 36.46 -3.68 -34.74
#